data_AF-A0A6X8QMK8-F1
#
_entry.id   AF-A0A6X8QMK8-F1
#
_cell.length_a   1.000
_cell.length_b   1.000
_cell.length_c   1.000
_cell.angle_alpha   90.00
_cell.angle_beta   90.00
_cell.angle_gamma   90.00
#
_symmetry.space_group_name_H-M   'P 1'
#
loop_
_entity.id
_entity.type
_entity.pdbx_description
1 polymer ?
#
loop_
_entity_poly.entity_id
_entity_poly.type
_entity_poly.pdbx_seq_one_letter_code
_entity_poly.pdbx_strand_id
1 'polypeptide(L)'
;MSVFRRIIYHSGWFILFGPLIGAAIAIGIINFLPAIIGGPDSFLLYFCRTKPELVIITGWIYSLLPAWLTGVACALIPLKLYQKIINRMILCAIAGGLITTLFNLVR
;
A
#
# COMPACT_ATOMS: atom_id res chain seq x y z
N MET A 1 -22.05 -4.14 -14.92
CA MET A 1 -21.17 -3.00 -14.54
C MET A 1 -20.06 -2.91 -15.56
N SER A 2 -19.86 -1.77 -16.23
CA SER A 2 -18.83 -1.63 -17.28
C SER A 2 -17.41 -1.71 -16.68
N VAL A 3 -16.44 -2.16 -17.48
CA VAL A 3 -15.02 -2.25 -17.07
C VAL A 3 -14.51 -0.88 -16.61
N PHE A 4 -14.86 0.17 -17.34
CA PHE A 4 -14.50 1.55 -17.00
C PHE A 4 -15.00 1.96 -15.60
N ARG A 5 -16.23 1.60 -15.24
CA ARG A 5 -16.79 1.88 -13.91
C ARG A 5 -16.08 1.09 -12.82
N ARG A 6 -15.65 -0.15 -13.09
CA ARG A 6 -14.83 -0.95 -12.16
C ARG A 6 -13.45 -0.31 -11.96
N ILE A 7 -12.83 0.19 -13.01
CA ILE A 7 -11.52 0.87 -12.93
C ILE A 7 -11.61 2.08 -12.03
N ILE A 8 -12.57 2.99 -12.26
CA ILE A 8 -12.74 4.19 -11.43
C ILE A 8 -12.96 3.82 -9.96
N TYR A 9 -13.85 2.85 -9.71
CA TYR A 9 -14.15 2.39 -8.36
C TYR A 9 -12.90 1.85 -7.65
N HIS A 10 -12.22 0.85 -8.23
CA HIS A 10 -11.05 0.25 -7.60
C HIS A 10 -9.89 1.24 -7.49
N SER A 11 -9.62 2.01 -8.54
CA SER A 11 -8.56 3.03 -8.53
C SER A 11 -8.78 4.05 -7.42
N GLY A 12 -10.02 4.53 -7.23
CA GLY A 12 -10.36 5.45 -6.14
C GLY A 12 -10.07 4.86 -4.77
N TRP A 13 -10.51 3.61 -4.51
CA TRP A 13 -10.24 2.94 -3.24
C TRP A 13 -8.75 2.69 -3.00
N PHE A 14 -8.01 2.25 -4.01
CA PHE A 14 -6.59 1.96 -3.86
C PHE A 14 -5.75 3.22 -3.71
N ILE A 15 -6.02 4.29 -4.44
CA ILE A 15 -5.33 5.58 -4.27
C ILE A 15 -5.57 6.15 -2.87
N LEU A 16 -6.81 6.03 -2.38
CA LEU A 16 -7.17 6.60 -1.08
C LEU A 16 -6.55 5.81 0.07
N PHE A 17 -6.67 4.48 0.08
CA PHE A 17 -6.29 3.66 1.24
C PHE A 17 -4.94 2.96 1.11
N GLY A 18 -4.49 2.64 -0.12
CA GLY A 18 -3.24 1.92 -0.35
C GLY A 18 -2.03 2.64 0.25
N PRO A 19 -1.81 3.92 -0.08
CA PRO A 19 -0.69 4.68 0.48
C PRO A 19 -0.81 4.95 1.98
N LEU A 20 -2.03 5.10 2.52
CA LEU A 20 -2.29 5.22 3.96
C LEU A 20 -1.83 3.96 4.72
N ILE A 21 -2.21 2.78 4.23
CA ILE A 21 -1.83 1.49 4.82
C ILE A 21 -0.31 1.30 4.71
N GLY A 22 0.28 1.60 3.54
CA GLY A 22 1.72 1.51 3.33
C GLY A 22 2.52 2.43 4.25
N ALA A 23 2.09 3.68 4.43
CA ALA A 23 2.74 4.62 5.34
C ALA A 23 2.64 4.16 6.80
N ALA A 24 1.48 3.66 7.24
CA ALA A 24 1.32 3.13 8.59
C ALA A 24 2.24 1.94 8.87
N ILE A 25 2.37 1.02 7.90
CA ILE A 25 3.31 -0.12 7.99
C ILE A 25 4.76 0.37 8.04
N ALA A 26 5.14 1.32 7.19
CA ALA A 26 6.49 1.88 7.16
C ALA A 26 6.86 2.57 8.48
N ILE A 27 5.96 3.38 9.04
CA ILE A 27 6.12 4.02 10.35
C ILE A 27 6.27 2.96 11.44
N GLY A 28 5.44 1.91 11.38
CA GLY A 28 5.55 0.76 12.27
C GLY A 28 6.94 0.15 12.20
N ILE A 29 7.38 -0.29 11.02
CA ILE A 29 8.69 -0.94 10.84
C ILE A 29 9.83 -0.04 11.27
N ILE A 30 9.88 1.22 10.82
CA ILE A 30 10.99 2.13 11.09
C ILE A 30 11.12 2.43 12.59
N ASN A 31 10.02 2.46 13.34
CA ASN A 31 10.04 2.83 14.76
C ASN A 31 10.03 1.63 15.71
N PHE A 32 9.32 0.54 15.38
CA PHE A 32 9.27 -0.67 16.22
C PHE A 32 10.50 -1.57 16.05
N LEU A 33 11.08 -1.67 14.84
CA LEU A 33 12.22 -2.57 14.63
C LEU A 33 13.46 -2.14 15.45
N PRO A 34 13.81 -0.84 15.57
CA PRO A 34 14.87 -0.39 16.46
C PRO A 34 14.52 -0.57 17.96
N ALA A 35 13.24 -0.56 18.32
CA ALA A 35 12.79 -0.78 19.70
C ALA A 35 12.95 -2.24 20.14
N ILE A 36 12.75 -3.19 19.23
CA ILE A 36 13.00 -4.62 19.46
C ILE A 36 14.50 -4.89 19.68
N ILE A 37 15.37 -4.17 18.97
CA ILE A 37 16.83 -4.38 19.00
C ILE A 37 17.50 -3.58 20.13
N GLY A 38 17.02 -2.36 20.40
CA GLY A 38 17.68 -1.37 21.27
C GLY A 38 16.93 -0.99 22.55
N GLY A 39 15.76 -1.58 22.82
CA GLY A 39 14.94 -1.30 24.00
C GLY A 39 13.85 -0.24 23.79
N PRO A 40 12.95 -0.02 24.75
CA PRO A 40 11.79 0.88 24.60
C PRO A 40 12.17 2.35 24.37
N ASP A 41 13.33 2.77 24.88
CA ASP A 41 13.79 4.16 24.82
C ASP A 41 14.16 4.58 23.38
N SER A 42 14.58 3.63 22.55
CA SER A 42 14.90 3.88 21.15
C SER A 42 13.65 4.11 20.30
N PHE A 43 12.47 3.60 20.68
CA PHE A 43 11.21 3.85 19.96
C PHE A 43 10.90 5.35 19.86
N LEU A 44 10.87 6.05 21.00
CA LEU A 44 10.52 7.47 21.05
C LEU A 44 11.54 8.33 20.31
N LEU A 45 12.83 7.99 20.42
CA LEU A 45 13.91 8.64 19.70
C LEU A 45 13.74 8.53 18.18
N TYR A 46 13.45 7.32 17.67
CA TYR A 46 13.23 7.10 16.24
C TYR A 46 11.91 7.73 15.76
N PHE A 47 10.85 7.69 16.57
CA PHE A 47 9.56 8.28 16.24
C PHE A 47 9.63 9.80 16.09
N CYS A 48 10.29 10.48 17.03
CA CYS A 48 10.54 11.92 16.94
C CYS A 48 11.43 12.29 15.75
N ARG A 49 12.38 11.42 15.39
CA ARG A 49 13.31 11.65 14.26
C ARG A 49 12.66 11.42 12.90
N THR A 50 11.79 10.41 12.76
CA THR A 50 11.17 10.07 11.48
C THR A 50 10.20 11.13 10.97
N LYS A 51 9.66 12.00 11.85
CA LYS A 51 8.61 12.98 11.51
C LYS A 51 7.49 12.30 10.71
N PRO A 52 6.58 11.56 11.37
CA PRO A 52 5.61 10.68 10.71
C PRO A 52 4.77 11.38 9.64
N GLU A 53 4.48 12.68 9.80
CA GLU A 53 3.81 13.50 8.78
C GLU A 53 4.55 13.50 7.44
N LEU A 54 5.88 13.63 7.46
CA LEU A 54 6.70 13.69 6.26
C LEU A 54 6.77 12.32 5.57
N VAL A 55 6.79 11.23 6.35
CA VAL A 55 6.70 9.85 5.85
C VAL A 55 5.34 9.58 5.23
N ILE A 56 4.25 10.08 5.84
CA ILE A 56 2.90 9.96 5.29
C ILE A 56 2.81 10.70 3.96
N ILE A 57 3.24 11.97 3.90
CA ILE A 57 3.13 12.79 2.69
C ILE A 57 3.99 12.24 1.56
N THR A 58 5.27 11.95 1.83
CA THR A 58 6.19 11.42 0.80
C THR A 58 5.79 10.01 0.39
N GLY A 59 5.48 9.13 1.35
CA GLY A 59 4.96 7.79 1.09
C GLY A 59 3.66 7.81 0.29
N TRP A 60 2.77 8.79 0.54
CA TRP A 60 1.56 9.00 -0.24
C TRP A 60 1.85 9.32 -1.70
N ILE A 61 2.64 10.37 -1.94
CA ILE A 61 2.94 10.87 -3.29
C ILE A 61 3.67 9.79 -4.11
N TYR A 62 4.63 9.10 -3.51
CA TYR A 62 5.39 8.07 -4.23
C TYR A 62 4.59 6.79 -4.46
N SER A 63 3.66 6.45 -3.57
CA SER A 63 2.87 5.22 -3.69
C SER A 63 1.57 5.41 -4.48
N LEU A 64 1.23 6.64 -4.86
CA LEU A 64 0.02 6.99 -5.61
C LEU A 64 -0.05 6.25 -6.96
N LEU A 65 1.06 6.24 -7.70
CA LEU A 65 1.16 5.59 -9.00
C LEU A 65 1.04 4.06 -8.91
N PRO A 66 1.82 3.34 -8.06
CA PRO A 66 1.65 1.89 -7.92
C PRO A 66 0.28 1.52 -7.32
N ALA A 67 -0.28 2.33 -6.42
CA ALA A 67 -1.63 2.12 -5.89
C ALA A 67 -2.70 2.24 -7.00
N TRP A 68 -2.59 3.26 -7.86
CA TRP A 68 -3.48 3.41 -9.01
C TRP A 68 -3.39 2.22 -9.97
N LEU A 69 -2.18 1.81 -10.34
CA LEU A 69 -1.93 0.66 -11.20
C LEU A 69 -2.50 -0.63 -10.60
N THR A 70 -2.42 -0.78 -9.28
CA THR A 70 -3.06 -1.90 -8.56
C THR A 70 -4.57 -1.88 -8.72
N GLY A 71 -5.20 -0.71 -8.60
CA GLY A 71 -6.64 -0.55 -8.83
C GLY A 71 -7.07 -0.91 -10.25
N VAL A 72 -6.28 -0.49 -11.25
CA VAL A 72 -6.50 -0.85 -12.67
C VAL A 72 -6.36 -2.36 -12.87
N ALA A 73 -5.28 -2.96 -12.39
CA ALA A 73 -5.05 -4.41 -12.49
C ALA A 73 -6.17 -5.21 -11.84
N CYS A 74 -6.62 -4.80 -10.65
CA CYS A 74 -7.72 -5.45 -9.93
C CYS A 74 -9.06 -5.37 -10.69
N ALA A 75 -9.30 -4.26 -11.41
CA ALA A 75 -10.51 -4.09 -12.21
C ALA A 75 -10.54 -5.00 -13.46
N LEU A 76 -9.37 -5.41 -13.97
CA LEU A 76 -9.24 -6.30 -15.12
C LEU A 76 -9.36 -7.79 -14.75
N ILE A 77 -9.33 -8.14 -13.46
CA ILE A 77 -9.47 -9.54 -13.02
C ILE A 77 -10.81 -10.12 -13.51
N PRO A 78 -10.79 -11.33 -14.11
CA PRO A 78 -12.00 -12.02 -14.56
C PRO A 78 -13.01 -12.22 -13.43
N LEU A 79 -14.27 -11.89 -13.70
CA LEU A 79 -15.36 -11.99 -12.73
C LEU A 79 -15.47 -13.38 -12.10
N LYS A 80 -15.20 -14.44 -12.88
CA LYS A 80 -15.24 -15.84 -12.40
C LYS A 80 -14.29 -16.09 -11.22
N LEU A 81 -13.10 -15.47 -11.23
CA LEU A 81 -12.13 -15.58 -10.14
C LEU A 81 -12.42 -14.58 -8.99
N TYR A 82 -13.12 -13.50 -9.31
CA TYR A 82 -13.40 -12.37 -8.42
C TYR A 82 -14.68 -12.52 -7.58
N GLN A 83 -15.46 -13.61 -7.75
CA GLN A 83 -16.74 -13.78 -7.07
C GLN A 83 -16.60 -14.00 -5.56
N LYS A 84 -15.62 -14.79 -5.13
CA LYS A 84 -15.38 -15.06 -3.70
C LYS A 84 -14.57 -13.92 -3.09
N ILE A 85 -15.02 -13.41 -1.95
CA ILE A 85 -14.36 -12.28 -1.28
C ILE A 85 -12.90 -12.59 -0.91
N ILE A 86 -12.62 -13.84 -0.49
CA ILE A 86 -11.26 -14.30 -0.17
C ILE A 86 -10.37 -14.28 -1.43
N ASN A 87 -10.81 -14.86 -2.54
CA ASN A 87 -10.04 -14.87 -3.79
C ASN A 87 -9.77 -13.45 -4.29
N ARG A 88 -10.77 -12.58 -4.19
CA ARG A 88 -10.64 -11.16 -4.51
C ARG A 88 -9.58 -10.49 -3.63
N MET A 89 -9.59 -10.70 -2.31
CA MET A 89 -8.59 -10.12 -1.41
C MET A 89 -7.18 -10.62 -1.75
N ILE A 90 -7.01 -11.93 -1.95
CA ILE A 90 -5.72 -12.54 -2.29
C ILE A 90 -5.20 -12.01 -3.63
N LEU A 91 -6.03 -11.98 -4.67
CA LEU A 91 -5.60 -11.49 -5.99
C LEU A 91 -5.26 -9.99 -5.97
N CYS A 92 -6.02 -9.19 -5.22
CA CYS A 92 -5.71 -7.78 -5.00
C CYS A 92 -4.37 -7.61 -4.25
N ALA A 93 -4.11 -8.43 -3.23
CA ALA A 93 -2.87 -8.40 -2.47
C ALA A 93 -1.66 -8.81 -3.32
N ILE A 94 -1.80 -9.87 -4.14
CA ILE A 94 -0.76 -10.31 -5.07
C ILE A 94 -0.48 -9.22 -6.11
N ALA A 95 -1.53 -8.66 -6.74
CA ALA A 95 -1.36 -7.60 -7.73
C ALA A 95 -0.67 -6.36 -7.11
N GLY A 96 -1.11 -5.93 -5.93
CA GLY A 96 -0.51 -4.80 -5.23
C GLY A 96 0.94 -5.04 -4.82
N GLY A 97 1.23 -6.22 -4.26
CA GLY A 97 2.59 -6.62 -3.90
C GLY A 97 3.52 -6.66 -5.10
N LEU A 98 3.08 -7.26 -6.21
CA LEU A 98 3.88 -7.42 -7.42
C LEU A 98 4.17 -6.07 -8.10
N ILE A 99 3.15 -5.22 -8.25
CA ILE A 99 3.28 -3.87 -8.83
C ILE A 99 4.20 -3.00 -7.97
N THR A 100 4.02 -3.01 -6.65
CA THR A 100 4.87 -2.22 -5.74
C THR A 100 6.32 -2.70 -5.77
N THR A 101 6.54 -4.03 -5.80
CA THR A 101 7.88 -4.61 -5.87
C THR A 101 8.58 -4.25 -7.18
N LEU A 102 7.89 -4.37 -8.32
CA LEU A 102 8.41 -3.95 -9.62
C LEU A 102 8.71 -2.46 -9.67
N PHE A 103 7.82 -1.63 -9.10
CA PHE A 103 8.00 -0.19 -9.05
C PHE A 103 9.25 0.20 -8.25
N ASN A 104 9.52 -0.50 -7.15
CA ASN A 104 10.73 -0.28 -6.35
C ASN A 104 12.00 -0.86 -6.98
N LEU A 105 11.89 -1.88 -7.85
CA LEU A 105 13.02 -2.46 -8.58
C LEU A 105 13.52 -1.56 -9.73
N VAL A 106 12.62 -0.80 -10.34
CA VAL A 106 12.94 0.12 -11.45
C VAL A 106 13.46 1.47 -10.93
N ARG A 107 13.35 1.73 -9.63
CA ARG A 107 13.80 2.94 -8.96
C ARG A 107 15.24 2.84 -8.51
#